data_AF-A0A1B7VDS0-F1
#
_entry.id   AF-A0A1B7VDS0-F1
#
_cell.length_a   1.000
_cell.length_b   1.000
_cell.length_c   1.000
_cell.angle_alpha   90.00
_cell.angle_beta   90.00
_cell.angle_gamma   90.00
#
_symmetry.space_group_name_H-M   'P 1'
#
loop_
_entity.id
_entity.type
_entity.pdbx_description
1 polymer ?
#
loop_
_entity_poly.entity_id
_entity_poly.type
_entity_poly.pdbx_seq_one_letter_code
_entity_poly.pdbx_strand_id
1 'polypeptide(L)' 'MNLPYTIIIQWSSEDKCYLVHLPEFPTQKYHTHGDTYEEAVKNAQEVIEMLIAEYQEYGKPLPLAKSLEQLINVA' A
#
# COMPACT_ATOMS: atom_id res chain seq x y z
N MET A 1 -14.21 3.22 -7.28
CA MET A 1 -14.30 3.83 -5.93
C MET A 1 -12.95 4.42 -5.62
N ASN A 2 -12.87 5.68 -5.18
CA ASN A 2 -11.59 6.30 -4.81
C ASN A 2 -11.45 6.25 -3.29
N LEU A 3 -10.85 5.16 -2.76
CA LEU A 3 -10.59 5.04 -1.32
C LEU A 3 -9.23 5.67 -1.01
N PRO A 4 -9.14 6.59 -0.02
CA PRO A 4 -7.93 7.34 0.25
C PRO A 4 -6.95 6.53 1.11
N TYR A 5 -6.49 5.38 0.62
CA TYR A 5 -5.51 4.56 1.32
C TYR A 5 -4.11 5.18 1.27
N THR A 6 -3.30 4.89 2.29
CA THR A 6 -1.95 5.40 2.39
C THR A 6 -0.99 4.58 1.52
N ILE A 7 -0.11 5.26 0.78
CA ILE A 7 0.99 4.63 0.04
C ILE A 7 2.30 5.11 0.67
N ILE A 8 3.03 4.21 1.33
CA ILE A 8 4.35 4.51 1.89
C ILE A 8 5.41 3.98 0.94
N ILE A 9 6.25 4.87 0.42
CA ILE A 9 7.30 4.54 -0.55
C ILE A 9 8.67 4.69 0.13
N GLN A 10 9.51 3.66 0.02
CA GLN A 10 10.84 3.62 0.62
C GLN A 10 11.87 3.11 -0.40
N TRP A 11 12.98 3.83 -0.54
CA TRP A 11 14.12 3.34 -1.34
C TRP A 11 14.78 2.12 -0.67
N SER A 12 14.95 1.03 -1.42
CA SER A 12 15.76 -0.11 -1.03
C SER A 12 17.14 -0.02 -1.70
N SER A 13 18.19 0.05 -0.88
CA SER A 13 19.56 0.02 -1.41
C SER A 13 19.97 -1.38 -1.89
N GLU A 14 19.33 -2.43 -1.35
CA GLU A 14 19.58 -3.83 -1.71
C GLU A 14 18.95 -4.14 -3.09
N ASP A 15 17.68 -3.80 -3.26
CA ASP A 15 16.92 -4.09 -4.49
C ASP A 15 17.11 -3.01 -5.57
N LYS A 16 17.66 -1.85 -5.19
CA LYS A 16 17.84 -0.67 -6.06
C LYS A 16 16.54 -0.17 -6.69
N CYS A 17 15.45 -0.27 -5.95
CA CYS A 17 14.13 0.21 -6.36
C CYS A 17 13.38 0.78 -5.15
N TYR A 18 12.22 1.39 -5.41
CA TYR A 18 11.31 1.83 -4.38
C TYR A 18 10.36 0.70 -4.00
N LEU A 19 10.35 0.33 -2.72
CA LEU A 19 9.40 -0.60 -2.14
C LEU A 19 8.16 0.16 -1.64
N VAL A 20 6.99 -0.46 -1.81
CA VAL A 20 5.71 0.10 -1.39
C VAL A 20 5.13 -0.68 -0.22
N HIS A 21 4.79 0.00 0.86
CA HIS A 21 3.98 -0.52 1.95
C HIS A 21 2.59 0.12 1.96
N LEU A 22 1.58 -0.72 2.22
CA LEU A 22 0.16 -0.33 2.33
C LEU A 22 -0.31 -0.68 3.75
N PRO A 23 -0.29 0.27 4.70
CA PRO A 23 -0.49 -0.03 6.12
C PRO A 23 -1.93 -0.44 6.46
N GLU A 24 -2.90 -0.16 5.60
CA GLU A 24 -4.28 -0.64 5.73
C GLU A 24 -4.44 -2.13 5.37
N PHE A 25 -3.46 -2.72 4.69
CA PHE A 25 -3.45 -4.12 4.28
C PHE A 25 -2.22 -4.83 4.87
N PRO A 26 -2.16 -5.11 6.18
CA PRO A 26 -0.95 -5.61 6.84
C PRO A 26 -0.70 -7.12 6.62
N THR A 27 -1.07 -7.67 5.46
CA THR A 27 -0.83 -9.09 5.11
C THR A 27 0.65 -9.37 4.86
N GLN A 28 1.42 -8.36 4.44
CA GLN A 28 2.85 -8.43 4.20
C GLN A 28 3.53 -7.07 4.37
N LYS A 29 4.87 -7.09 4.50
CA LYS A 29 5.66 -5.87 4.71
C LYS A 29 5.68 -4.97 3.48
N TYR A 30 5.90 -5.50 2.28
CA TYR A 30 5.89 -4.72 1.04
C TYR A 30 4.93 -5.39 0.06
N HIS A 31 4.18 -4.58 -0.69
CA HIS A 31 3.09 -5.04 -1.56
C HIS A 31 3.46 -5.00 -3.04
N THR A 32 4.32 -4.06 -3.40
CA THR A 32 4.85 -3.90 -4.75
C THR A 32 6.11 -3.04 -4.69
N HIS A 33 6.65 -2.75 -5.86
CA HIS A 33 7.83 -1.92 -6.04
C HIS A 33 7.72 -1.10 -7.34
N GLY A 34 8.67 -0.20 -7.56
CA GLY A 34 8.88 0.48 -8.83
C GLY A 34 10.28 1.10 -8.89
N ASP A 35 10.82 1.28 -10.09
CA ASP A 35 12.16 1.86 -10.28
C ASP A 35 12.14 3.39 -10.14
N THR A 36 10.95 3.99 -10.31
CA THR A 36 10.70 5.41 -10.04
C THR A 36 9.54 5.61 -9.06
N TYR A 37 9.40 6.82 -8.55
CA TYR A 37 8.25 7.19 -7.71
C TYR A 37 6.93 6.99 -8.46
N GLU A 38 6.87 7.39 -9.73
CA GLU A 38 5.67 7.28 -10.57
C GLU A 38 5.27 5.82 -10.79
N GLU A 39 6.25 4.96 -11.08
CA GLU A 39 6.01 3.52 -11.23
C GLU A 39 5.54 2.90 -9.91
N ALA A 40 6.20 3.24 -8.80
CA ALA A 40 5.82 2.73 -7.49
C ALA A 40 4.38 3.11 -7.12
N VAL A 41 3.96 4.37 -7.38
CA VAL A 41 2.58 4.82 -7.16
C VAL A 41 1.61 4.10 -8.09
N LYS A 42 1.93 3.97 -9.37
CA LYS A 42 1.07 3.27 -10.34
C LYS A 42 0.84 1.82 -9.92
N ASN A 43 1.92 1.11 -9.60
CA ASN A 43 1.84 -0.28 -9.18
C ASN A 43 1.09 -0.41 -7.85
N ALA A 44 1.24 0.56 -6.93
CA ALA A 44 0.49 0.58 -5.68
C ALA A 44 -1.02 0.70 -5.91
N GLN A 45 -1.45 1.55 -6.86
CA GLN A 45 -2.85 1.71 -7.23
C GLN A 45 -3.43 0.41 -7.79
N GLU A 46 -2.71 -0.26 -8.69
CA GLU A 46 -3.11 -1.57 -9.23
C GLU A 46 -3.27 -2.62 -8.12
N VAL A 47 -2.34 -2.67 -7.17
CA VAL A 47 -2.43 -3.60 -6.02
C VAL A 47 -3.58 -3.26 -5.08
N ILE A 48 -3.84 -1.98 -4.81
CA ILE A 48 -4.98 -1.54 -4.00
C ILE A 48 -6.30 -2.01 -4.64
N GLU A 49 -6.45 -1.88 -5.95
CA GLU A 49 -7.64 -2.35 -6.67
C GLU A 49 -7.82 -3.87 -6.53
N MET A 50 -6.74 -4.65 -6.70
CA MET A 50 -6.77 -6.09 -6.49
C MET A 50 -7.17 -6.48 -5.06
N LEU A 51 -6.60 -5.82 -4.05
CA LEU A 51 -6.91 -6.08 -2.65
C LEU A 51 -8.36 -5.72 -2.29
N ILE A 52 -8.89 -4.63 -2.84
CA ILE A 52 -10.30 -4.28 -2.68
C ILE A 52 -11.19 -5.38 -3.27
N ALA A 53 -10.88 -5.84 -4.48
CA ALA A 53 -11.64 -6.89 -5.16
C ALA A 53 -11.61 -8.20 -4.33
N GLU A 54 -10.44 -8.58 -3.81
CA GLU A 54 -10.29 -9.76 -2.96
C GLU A 54 -11.15 -9.66 -1.68
N TYR A 55 -11.12 -8.51 -1.00
CA TYR A 55 -11.95 -8.29 0.20
C TYR A 55 -13.43 -8.41 -0.12
N GLN A 56 -13.88 -7.84 -1.24
CA GLN A 56 -15.26 -7.91 -1.67
C GLN A 56 -15.68 -9.34 -2.03
N GLU A 57 -14.84 -10.09 -2.74
CA GLU A 57 -15.07 -11.49 -3.11
C GLU A 57 -15.28 -12.37 -1.87
N TYR A 58 -14.46 -12.17 -0.83
CA TYR A 58 -14.58 -12.92 0.42
C TYR A 58 -15.57 -12.32 1.43
N GLY A 59 -16.32 -11.28 1.08
CA GLY A 59 -17.27 -10.61 1.98
C GLY A 59 -16.60 -10.00 3.22
N LYS A 60 -15.32 -9.66 3.14
CA LYS A 60 -14.56 -9.01 4.21
C LYS A 60 -14.84 -7.49 4.20
N PRO A 61 -14.96 -6.84 5.37
CA PRO A 61 -15.07 -5.39 5.43
C PRO A 61 -13.77 -4.73 4.96
N LEU A 62 -13.87 -3.73 4.09
CA LEU A 62 -12.72 -2.96 3.65
C LEU A 62 -12.10 -2.19 4.83
N PRO A 63 -10.76 -2.09 4.90
CA PRO A 63 -10.10 -1.34 5.97
C PRO A 63 -10.41 0.16 5.87
N LEU A 64 -10.28 0.86 6.99
CA LEU A 64 -10.37 2.32 7.03
C LEU A 64 -8.99 2.92 6.76
N ALA A 65 -8.96 4.02 6.01
CA ALA A 65 -7.75 4.81 5.81
C ALA A 65 -7.15 5.25 7.15
N LYS A 66 -5.83 5.13 7.27
CA LYS A 66 -5.09 5.59 8.44
C LYS A 66 -4.73 7.07 8.29
N SER A 67 -4.78 7.80 9.40
CA SER A 67 -4.25 9.16 9.45
C SER A 67 -2.73 9.15 9.65
N LEU A 68 -2.06 10.25 9.33
CA LEU A 68 -0.62 10.38 9.54
C LEU A 68 -0.25 10.19 11.02
N GLU A 69 -1.04 10.72 11.95
CA GLU A 69 -0.82 10.59 13.39
C GLU A 69 -0.84 9.12 13.84
N GLN A 70 -1.66 8.28 13.20
CA GLN A 70 -1.72 6.85 13.50
C GLN A 70 -0.49 6.09 12.96
N LEU A 71 0.18 6.60 11.94
CA LEU A 71 1.35 5.96 11.32
C LEU A 71 2.64 6.29 12.07
N ILE A 72 2.79 7.52 12.56
CA ILE A 72 4.03 8.00 13.20
C ILE A 72 4.17 7.59 14.67
N ASN A 73 3.07 7.27 15.36
CA ASN A 73 3.08 6.94 16.80
C ASN A 73 3.33 5.44 17.11
N VAL A 74 3.72 4.65 16.12
CA VAL A 74 4.05 3.22 16.27
C VAL A 74 5.58 2.98 16.12
N ALA A 75 6.39 4.04 16.25
CA ALA A 75 7.86 3.96 16.23
C ALA A 75 8.44 3.62 17.62
#